data_AF-A0A7C3YF64-F1
#
_entry.id   AF-A0A7C3YF64-F1
#
_cell.length_a   1.000
_cell.length_b   1.000
_cell.length_c   1.000
_cell.angle_alpha   90.00
_cell.angle_beta   90.00
_cell.angle_gamma   90.00
#
_symmetry.space_group_name_H-M   'P 1'
#
loop_
_entity.id
_entity.type
_entity.pdbx_description
1 polymer ?
#
loop_
_entity_poly.entity_id
_entity_poly.type
_entity_poly.pdbx_seq_one_letter_code
_entity_poly.pdbx_strand_id
1 'polypeptide(L)'
;MALSSASCPGSRLIRQPVPEDITCIHCGAEVEIWSFEAITRCPTCGGVVARLQGATCIDWCAAARECVGEETYNRIMAERKLAREAASPKPGGQS
;
A
#
# COMPACT_ATOMS: atom_id res chain seq x y z
N MET A 1 18.33 29.72 14.75
CA MET A 1 17.15 28.84 14.83
C MET A 1 17.27 27.82 13.71
N ALA A 2 17.63 26.57 14.05
CA ALA A 2 17.85 25.53 13.06
C ALA A 2 16.49 25.05 12.53
N LEU A 3 16.07 25.59 11.38
CA LEU A 3 15.10 24.92 10.51
C LEU A 3 15.84 23.74 9.89
N SER A 4 15.94 22.65 10.65
CA SER A 4 16.39 21.36 10.14
C SER A 4 15.58 21.05 8.89
N SER A 5 16.25 20.74 7.79
CA SER A 5 15.72 20.46 6.44
C SER A 5 14.72 19.29 6.43
N ALA A 6 13.53 19.52 7.01
CA ALA A 6 12.54 18.51 7.32
C ALA A 6 11.84 18.06 6.03
N SER A 7 12.24 16.90 5.52
CA SER A 7 11.54 16.20 4.45
C SER A 7 10.05 16.04 4.79
N CYS A 8 9.17 16.16 3.79
CA CYS A 8 7.72 16.08 3.97
C CYS A 8 7.33 14.78 4.73
N PRO A 9 6.69 14.87 5.91
CA PRO A 9 6.40 13.70 6.72
C PRO A 9 5.43 12.74 6.03
N GLY A 10 4.54 13.26 5.17
CA GLY A 10 3.56 12.45 4.43
C GLY A 10 4.20 11.52 3.41
N SER A 11 5.26 11.96 2.72
CA SER A 11 5.94 11.13 1.71
C SER A 11 7.00 10.21 2.29
N ARG A 12 7.25 10.27 3.61
CA ARG A 12 8.32 9.50 4.27
C ARG A 12 8.22 8.01 3.99
N LEU A 13 7.06 7.39 4.19
CA LEU A 13 6.89 5.94 4.01
C LEU A 13 6.94 5.49 2.54
N ILE A 14 6.76 6.43 1.60
CA ILE A 14 6.84 6.16 0.15
C ILE A 14 8.28 6.31 -0.34
N ARG A 15 9.00 7.32 0.17
CA ARG A 15 10.41 7.60 -0.17
C ARG A 15 11.40 6.73 0.59
N GLN A 16 11.02 6.29 1.78
CA GLN A 16 11.80 5.43 2.67
C GLN A 16 10.90 4.28 3.12
N PRO A 17 10.64 3.31 2.24
CA PRO A 17 9.83 2.16 2.59
C PRO A 17 10.50 1.34 3.69
N VAL A 18 9.68 0.89 4.64
CA VAL A 18 10.10 -0.02 5.70
C VAL A 18 9.45 -1.37 5.41
N PRO A 19 10.17 -2.49 5.52
CA PRO A 19 9.58 -3.81 5.40
C PRO A 19 8.75 -4.10 6.66
N GLU A 20 7.58 -4.67 6.46
CA GLU A 20 6.68 -5.14 7.52
C GLU A 20 6.29 -6.60 7.22
N ASP A 21 6.14 -7.40 8.26
CA ASP A 21 5.60 -8.76 8.17
C ASP A 21 4.07 -8.78 8.31
N ILE A 22 3.40 -9.51 7.42
CA ILE A 22 1.97 -9.81 7.52
C ILE A 22 1.72 -11.31 7.34
N THR A 23 0.73 -11.84 8.05
CA THR A 23 0.35 -13.24 7.92
C THR A 23 -0.44 -13.47 6.61
N CYS A 24 -0.01 -14.44 5.81
CA CYS A 24 -0.73 -14.85 4.62
C CYS A 24 -2.07 -15.49 4.98
N ILE A 25 -3.17 -14.93 4.47
CA ILE A 25 -4.51 -15.50 4.66
C ILE A 25 -4.71 -16.87 3.98
N HIS A 26 -3.85 -17.22 3.02
CA HIS A 26 -3.98 -18.45 2.21
C HIS A 26 -3.26 -19.64 2.82
N CYS A 27 -2.09 -19.43 3.44
CA CYS A 27 -1.25 -20.52 3.96
C CYS A 27 -0.71 -20.29 5.37
N GLY A 28 -0.92 -19.11 5.98
CA GLY A 28 -0.45 -18.78 7.33
C GLY A 28 1.04 -18.42 7.44
N ALA A 29 1.81 -18.41 6.34
CA ALA A 29 3.21 -17.98 6.37
C ALA A 29 3.35 -16.47 6.59
N GLU A 30 4.46 -16.05 7.21
CA GLU A 30 4.86 -14.64 7.30
C GLU A 30 5.35 -14.16 5.94
N VAL A 31 4.79 -13.05 5.47
CA VAL A 31 5.08 -12.45 4.16
C VAL A 31 5.49 -11.01 4.36
N GLU A 32 6.60 -10.62 3.71
CA GLU A 32 7.04 -9.23 3.69
C GLU A 32 6.14 -8.37 2.79
N ILE A 33 5.77 -7.20 3.29
CA ILE A 33 5.08 -6.13 2.56
C ILE A 33 5.73 -4.79 2.90
N TRP A 34 5.94 -3.93 1.90
CA TRP A 34 6.55 -2.62 2.13
C TRP A 34 5.51 -1.61 2.62
N SER A 35 5.88 -0.66 3.48
CA SER A 35 4.96 0.31 4.13
C SER A 35 4.04 1.13 3.20
N PHE A 36 4.40 1.32 1.92
CA PHE A 36 3.51 1.98 0.96
C PHE A 36 2.66 1.01 0.12
N GLU A 37 2.96 -0.29 0.13
CA GLU A 37 2.25 -1.30 -0.65
C GLU A 37 0.96 -1.74 0.02
N ALA A 38 -0.08 -1.94 -0.79
CA ALA A 38 -1.36 -2.46 -0.33
C ALA A 38 -1.52 -3.97 -0.60
N ILE A 39 -0.72 -4.52 -1.51
CA ILE A 39 -0.74 -5.93 -1.90
C ILE A 39 0.69 -6.47 -1.99
N THR A 40 0.86 -7.74 -1.66
CA THR A 40 2.10 -8.50 -1.86
C THR A 40 1.78 -9.92 -2.32
N ARG A 41 2.76 -10.65 -2.85
CA ARG A 41 2.61 -12.07 -3.20
C ARG A 41 3.33 -12.91 -2.16
N CYS A 42 2.63 -13.89 -1.61
CA CYS A 42 3.23 -14.85 -0.70
C CYS A 42 4.32 -15.66 -1.43
N PRO A 43 5.58 -15.66 -0.97
CA PRO A 43 6.64 -16.46 -1.58
C PRO A 43 6.43 -17.96 -1.39
N THR A 44 5.63 -18.38 -0.39
CA THR A 44 5.38 -19.78 -0.06
C THR A 44 4.30 -20.41 -0.93
N CYS A 45 3.14 -19.76 -1.10
CA CYS A 45 1.99 -20.32 -1.84
C CYS A 45 1.65 -19.59 -3.14
N GLY A 46 2.27 -18.44 -3.40
CA GLY A 46 1.96 -17.59 -4.56
C GLY A 46 0.65 -16.80 -4.45
N GLY A 47 -0.10 -16.96 -3.35
CA GLY A 47 -1.34 -16.22 -3.11
C GLY A 47 -1.11 -14.73 -2.97
N VAL A 48 -2.03 -13.93 -3.51
CA VAL A 48 -2.02 -12.46 -3.33
C VAL A 48 -2.57 -12.14 -1.95
N VAL A 49 -1.76 -11.48 -1.13
CA VAL A 49 -2.12 -11.03 0.21
C VAL A 49 -2.31 -9.52 0.16
N ALA A 50 -3.47 -9.05 0.59
CA ALA A 50 -3.80 -7.63 0.61
C ALA A 50 -3.95 -7.15 2.06
N ARG A 51 -3.51 -5.91 2.32
CA ARG A 51 -3.79 -5.21 3.58
C ARG A 51 -4.62 -3.96 3.32
N LEU A 52 -5.51 -3.66 4.26
CA LEU A 52 -6.27 -2.42 4.21
C LEU A 52 -5.42 -1.27 4.77
N GLN A 53 -4.82 -0.47 3.89
CA GLN A 53 -4.13 0.76 4.28
C GLN A 53 -5.11 1.91 4.49
N GLY A 54 -4.96 2.60 5.63
CA GLY A 54 -5.67 3.86 5.91
C GLY A 54 -5.28 5.00 4.95
N ALA A 55 -5.90 6.16 5.12
CA ALA A 55 -5.61 7.33 4.28
C ALA A 55 -4.15 7.78 4.45
N THR A 56 -3.46 8.04 3.33
CA THR A 56 -2.08 8.55 3.26
C THR A 56 -2.06 9.89 2.53
N CYS A 57 -0.89 10.54 2.44
CA CYS A 57 -0.79 11.82 1.71
C CYS A 57 -1.19 11.71 0.24
N ILE A 58 -1.14 10.52 -0.37
CA ILE A 58 -1.57 10.28 -1.75
C ILE A 58 -3.06 10.55 -1.94
N ASP A 59 -3.89 10.38 -0.89
CA ASP A 59 -5.34 10.53 -1.00
C ASP A 59 -5.79 12.00 -1.02
N TRP A 60 -5.04 12.92 -0.42
CA TRP A 60 -5.48 14.30 -0.20
C TRP A 60 -4.49 15.38 -0.64
N CYS A 61 -3.21 15.06 -0.80
CA CYS A 61 -2.20 16.06 -1.13
C CYS A 61 -2.19 16.30 -2.65
N ALA A 62 -2.49 17.54 -3.06
CA ALA A 62 -2.47 17.94 -4.47
C ALA A 62 -1.08 17.74 -5.14
N ALA A 63 0.00 17.87 -4.37
CA ALA A 63 1.36 17.68 -4.85
C ALA A 63 1.82 16.20 -4.80
N ALA A 64 0.98 15.24 -4.38
CA ALA A 64 1.40 13.85 -4.19
C ALA A 64 1.95 13.22 -5.47
N ARG A 65 1.25 13.39 -6.61
CA ARG A 65 1.62 12.82 -7.91
C ARG A 65 3.00 13.29 -8.37
N GLU A 66 3.29 14.57 -8.24
CA GLU A 66 4.61 15.13 -8.56
C GLU A 66 5.66 14.73 -7.51
N CYS A 67 5.30 14.72 -6.22
CA CYS A 67 6.19 14.41 -5.12
C CYS A 67 6.76 12.99 -5.14
N VAL A 68 5.96 11.99 -5.56
CA VAL A 68 6.36 10.57 -5.59
C VAL A 68 6.67 10.06 -7.00
N GLY A 69 6.32 10.85 -8.03
CA GLY A 69 6.40 10.47 -9.43
C GLY A 69 5.14 9.74 -9.92
N GLU A 70 4.86 9.89 -11.22
CA GLU A 70 3.65 9.36 -11.85
C GLU A 70 3.55 7.83 -11.77
N GLU A 71 4.65 7.12 -12.03
CA GLU A 71 4.68 5.66 -12.01
C GLU A 71 4.34 5.11 -10.62
N THR A 72 5.03 5.61 -9.59
CA THR A 72 4.78 5.23 -8.18
C THR A 72 3.36 5.58 -7.74
N TYR A 73 2.87 6.77 -8.10
CA TYR A 73 1.51 7.20 -7.77
C TYR A 73 0.46 6.25 -8.37
N ASN A 74 0.58 5.95 -9.67
CA ASN A 74 -0.34 5.08 -10.38
C ASN A 74 -0.30 3.66 -9.82
N ARG A 75 0.88 3.14 -9.49
CA ARG A 75 1.05 1.82 -8.88
C ARG A 75 0.35 1.73 -7.53
N ILE A 76 0.61 2.67 -6.62
CA ILE A 76 -0.02 2.67 -5.29
C ILE A 76 -1.54 2.79 -5.40
N MET A 77 -2.05 3.65 -6.29
CA MET A 77 -3.50 3.79 -6.49
C MET A 77 -4.15 2.52 -7.05
N ALA A 78 -3.48 1.83 -7.97
CA ALA A 78 -3.94 0.56 -8.53
C ALA A 78 -3.95 -0.56 -7.46
N GLU A 79 -2.86 -0.72 -6.72
CA GLU A 79 -2.75 -1.70 -5.62
C GLU A 79 -3.84 -1.48 -4.57
N ARG A 80 -4.10 -0.23 -4.18
CA ARG A 80 -5.14 0.09 -3.19
C ARG A 80 -6.55 -0.15 -3.71
N LYS A 81 -6.79 0.03 -5.01
CA LYS A 81 -8.06 -0.35 -5.64
C LYS A 81 -8.27 -1.86 -5.53
N LEU A 82 -7.27 -2.65 -5.91
CA LEU A 82 -7.29 -4.10 -5.82
C LEU A 82 -7.47 -4.59 -4.37
N ALA A 83 -6.77 -3.99 -3.41
CA ALA A 83 -6.91 -4.34 -1.99
C ALA A 83 -8.32 -4.05 -1.46
N ARG A 84 -8.94 -2.94 -1.86
CA ARG A 84 -10.33 -2.62 -1.51
C ARG A 84 -11.33 -3.57 -2.15
N GLU A 85 -11.12 -3.95 -3.41
CA GLU A 85 -11.95 -4.92 -4.12
C GLU A 85 -11.84 -6.33 -3.48
N ALA A 86 -10.65 -6.70 -3.00
CA ALA A 86 -10.44 -7.95 -2.27
C ALA A 86 -11.06 -7.93 -0.86
N ALA A 87 -11.10 -6.76 -0.19
CA ALA A 87 -11.68 -6.60 1.13
C ALA A 87 -13.20 -6.37 1.14
N SER A 88 -13.79 -5.97 0.01
CA SER A 88 -15.23 -5.77 -0.08
C SER A 88 -15.93 -7.13 -0.28
N PRO A 89 -16.84 -7.54 0.61
CA PRO A 89 -17.64 -8.74 0.36
C PRO A 89 -18.45 -8.48 -0.91
N LYS A 90 -18.22 -9.28 -1.96
CA LYS A 90 -19.07 -9.20 -3.15
C LYS A 90 -20.53 -9.29 -2.71
N PRO A 91 -21.42 -8.34 -3.06
CA PRO A 91 -22.84 -8.61 -2.95
C PRO A 91 -23.12 -9.86 -3.78
N GLY A 92 -23.93 -10.75 -3.20
CA GLY A 92 -24.04 -12.15 -3.59
C GLY A 92 -24.28 -12.40 -5.08
N GLY A 93 -24.00 -13.65 -5.45
CA GLY A 93 -24.19 -14.20 -6.78
C GLY A 93 -25.48 -13.72 -7.44
N GLN A 94 -25.29 -13.06 -8.57
CA GLN A 94 -26.30 -12.95 -9.61
C GLN A 94 -26.83 -14.35 -9.93
N SER A 95 -28.12 -14.54 -9.59
CA SER A 95 -28.95 -15.71 -9.89
C SER A 95 -29.20 -15.85 -11.40
#